data_AF-H9FCU9-F1
#
_entry.id   AF-H9FCU9-F1
#
_cell.length_a   1.000
_cell.length_b   1.000
_cell.length_c   1.000
_cell.angle_alpha   90.00
_cell.angle_beta   90.00
_cell.angle_gamma   90.00
#
_symmetry.space_group_name_H-M   'P 1'
#
loop_
_entity.id
_entity.type
_entity.pdbx_description
1 polymer ?
#
loop_
_entity_poly.entity_id
_entity_poly.type
_entity_poly.pdbx_seq_one_letter_code
_entity_poly.pdbx_strand_id
1 'polypeptide(L)'
;SRDCARWCPENSSCVNATACRCNPGFSSSSEIFTSPTEICDDINECVPPSKVSCGKSSDCRNTEGSYDCVCNPGYELVSGAKTFKNESENTCQDVDECQQNPRLCKSYGTCVNPLGSFPCQCLPGFKFKPEDPKLCTDVNECTSGQNPCHS
;
A
#
# COMPACT_ATOMS: atom_id res chain seq x y z
N SER A 1 -3.74 33.54 32.85
CA SER A 1 -4.87 33.02 32.06
C SER A 1 -5.22 31.66 32.62
N ARG A 2 -6.41 31.51 33.21
CA ARG A 2 -6.92 30.29 33.87
C ARG A 2 -7.91 29.56 32.95
N ASP A 3 -7.80 29.80 31.65
CA ASP A 3 -8.89 29.58 30.70
C ASP A 3 -8.82 28.20 30.01
N CYS A 4 -7.84 27.37 30.41
CA CYS A 4 -7.55 26.09 29.80
C CYS A 4 -7.20 25.04 30.87
N ALA A 5 -7.93 23.92 30.84
CA ALA A 5 -7.67 22.75 31.67
C ALA A 5 -6.25 22.20 31.42
N ARG A 6 -5.49 21.97 32.49
CA ARG A 6 -4.12 21.40 32.43
C ARG A 6 -4.06 19.89 32.58
N TRP A 7 -5.21 19.26 32.73
CA TRP A 7 -5.35 17.82 33.01
C TRP A 7 -5.89 17.05 31.82
N CYS A 8 -6.03 17.69 30.64
CA CYS A 8 -6.49 17.01 29.44
C CYS A 8 -5.54 15.84 29.08
N PRO A 9 -6.09 14.64 28.82
CA PRO A 9 -5.32 13.44 28.50
C PRO A 9 -4.60 13.56 27.15
N GLU A 10 -3.76 12.57 26.82
CA GLU A 10 -3.08 12.49 25.53
C GLU A 10 -4.08 12.52 24.36
N ASN A 11 -3.64 13.07 23.22
CA ASN A 11 -4.46 13.24 22.03
C ASN A 11 -5.75 14.05 22.26
N SER A 12 -5.73 14.95 23.25
CA SER A 12 -6.82 15.88 23.54
C SER A 12 -6.34 17.30 23.79
N SER A 13 -7.24 18.26 23.60
CA SER A 13 -6.99 19.68 23.79
C SER A 13 -8.04 20.29 24.72
N CYS A 14 -7.65 21.28 25.51
CA CYS A 14 -8.58 21.99 26.37
C CYS A 14 -9.57 22.82 25.53
N VAL A 15 -10.84 22.73 25.88
CA VAL A 15 -11.90 23.58 25.33
C VAL A 15 -12.06 24.83 26.19
N ASN A 16 -11.98 24.65 27.51
CA ASN A 16 -12.00 25.71 28.51
C ASN A 16 -11.30 25.24 29.80
N ALA A 17 -11.48 25.96 30.91
CA ALA A 17 -10.84 25.67 32.20
C ALA A 17 -11.22 24.30 32.82
N THR A 18 -12.37 23.73 32.46
CA THR A 18 -12.94 22.51 33.07
C THR A 18 -13.33 21.44 32.07
N ALA A 19 -13.02 21.61 30.78
CA ALA A 19 -13.40 20.67 29.74
C ALA A 19 -12.33 20.51 28.66
N CYS A 20 -12.26 19.31 28.12
CA CYS A 20 -11.33 18.89 27.06
C CYS A 20 -12.12 18.24 25.92
N ARG A 21 -11.49 18.15 24.74
CA ARG A 21 -12.00 17.36 23.60
C ARG A 21 -10.85 16.61 22.94
N CYS A 22 -11.14 15.48 22.31
CA CYS A 22 -10.14 14.78 21.51
C CYS A 22 -9.70 15.62 20.31
N ASN A 23 -8.43 15.49 19.95
CA ASN A 23 -7.86 16.10 18.75
C ASN A 23 -8.49 15.47 17.49
N PRO A 24 -8.44 16.15 16.34
CA PRO A 24 -8.88 15.55 15.07
C PRO A 24 -8.18 14.20 14.83
N GLY A 25 -8.94 13.21 14.36
CA GLY A 25 -8.47 11.82 14.19
C GLY A 25 -8.64 10.92 15.42
N PHE A 26 -9.13 11.46 16.54
CA PHE A 26 -9.36 10.69 17.77
C PHE A 26 -10.81 10.83 18.25
N SER A 27 -11.31 9.80 18.93
CA SER A 27 -12.65 9.76 19.49
C SER A 27 -12.64 9.26 20.93
N SER A 28 -13.64 9.67 21.70
CA SER A 28 -13.91 9.17 23.05
C SER A 28 -15.41 8.96 23.24
N SER A 29 -15.84 8.56 24.44
CA SER A 29 -17.27 8.34 24.71
C SER A 29 -18.11 9.62 24.59
N SER A 30 -17.48 10.79 24.78
CA SER A 30 -18.15 12.09 24.77
C SER A 30 -17.35 13.11 23.96
N GLU A 31 -18.00 13.86 23.07
CA GLU A 31 -17.31 14.87 22.24
C GLU A 31 -16.57 15.94 23.06
N ILE A 32 -17.11 16.28 24.23
CA ILE A 32 -16.50 17.14 25.23
C ILE A 32 -16.61 16.44 26.57
N PHE A 33 -15.49 16.32 27.29
CA PHE A 33 -15.43 15.61 28.56
C PHE A 33 -14.77 16.45 29.65
N THR A 34 -15.11 16.13 30.90
CA THR A 34 -14.69 16.88 32.09
C THR A 34 -13.82 16.06 33.05
N SER A 35 -13.44 14.83 32.65
CA SER A 35 -12.64 13.90 33.45
C SER A 35 -11.25 13.68 32.82
N PRO A 36 -10.16 13.63 33.63
CA PRO A 36 -8.83 13.27 33.16
C PRO A 36 -8.69 11.77 32.82
N THR A 37 -9.68 10.94 33.17
CA THR A 37 -9.67 9.50 32.90
C THR A 37 -10.27 9.14 31.55
N GLU A 38 -10.80 10.12 30.81
CA GLU A 38 -11.26 9.88 29.45
C GLU A 38 -10.07 9.52 28.55
N ILE A 39 -10.30 8.66 27.57
CA ILE A 39 -9.27 8.21 26.63
C ILE A 39 -9.71 8.66 25.23
N CYS A 40 -8.78 9.27 24.51
CA CYS A 40 -8.95 9.63 23.11
C CYS A 40 -8.28 8.56 22.25
N ASP A 41 -9.07 7.59 21.81
CA ASP A 41 -8.61 6.50 20.97
C ASP A 41 -8.59 6.95 19.50
N ASP A 42 -7.59 6.45 18.78
CA ASP A 42 -7.43 6.66 17.34
C ASP A 42 -8.67 6.18 16.57
N ILE A 43 -9.12 6.99 15.62
CA ILE A 43 -10.23 6.63 14.73
C ILE A 43 -9.63 5.87 13.56
N ASN A 44 -9.95 4.58 13.42
CA ASN A 44 -9.55 3.85 12.23
C ASN A 44 -10.45 4.19 11.03
N GLU A 45 -9.99 5.10 10.15
CA GLU A 45 -10.80 5.53 9.02
C GLU A 45 -10.92 4.48 7.90
N CYS A 46 -10.12 3.41 7.94
CA CYS A 46 -10.14 2.34 6.96
C CYS A 46 -11.22 1.28 7.24
N VAL A 47 -11.87 1.33 8.40
CA VAL A 47 -12.95 0.41 8.79
C VAL A 47 -14.26 1.17 9.06
N PRO A 48 -15.42 0.50 9.04
CA PRO A 48 -16.68 1.14 9.43
C PRO A 48 -16.59 1.73 10.85
N PRO A 49 -17.17 2.91 11.11
CA PRO A 49 -18.16 3.59 10.29
C PRO A 49 -17.60 4.55 9.22
N SER A 50 -16.34 4.98 9.33
CA SER A 50 -15.75 5.99 8.43
C SER A 50 -15.39 5.43 7.05
N LYS A 51 -14.89 4.18 6.99
CA LYS A 51 -14.52 3.39 5.79
C LYS A 51 -14.26 4.23 4.53
N VAL A 52 -13.14 4.96 4.51
CA VAL A 52 -12.76 5.83 3.40
C VAL A 52 -12.54 5.03 2.12
N SER A 53 -13.03 5.56 0.99
CA SER A 53 -12.73 5.06 -0.35
C SER A 53 -11.46 5.71 -0.89
N CYS A 54 -10.41 4.92 -1.07
CA CYS A 54 -9.17 5.34 -1.73
C CYS A 54 -9.24 5.25 -3.26
N GLY A 55 -10.28 4.64 -3.83
CA GLY A 55 -10.40 4.40 -5.27
C GLY A 55 -9.70 3.12 -5.74
N LYS A 56 -9.48 3.01 -7.05
CA LYS A 56 -8.97 1.78 -7.70
C LYS A 56 -7.47 1.61 -7.48
N SER A 57 -7.02 0.35 -7.47
CA SER A 57 -5.61 -0.04 -7.35
C SER A 57 -4.90 0.63 -6.16
N SER A 58 -5.62 0.78 -5.06
CA SER A 58 -5.13 1.43 -3.84
C SER A 58 -5.76 0.81 -2.60
N ASP A 59 -5.03 0.88 -1.49
CA ASP A 59 -5.44 0.40 -0.18
C ASP A 59 -5.41 1.55 0.83
N CYS A 60 -6.33 1.50 1.80
CA CYS A 60 -6.33 2.41 2.95
C CYS A 60 -5.41 1.86 4.05
N ARG A 61 -4.57 2.73 4.62
CA ARG A 61 -3.72 2.44 5.77
C ARG A 61 -4.02 3.40 6.91
N ASN A 62 -4.45 2.84 8.03
CA ASN A 62 -4.66 3.62 9.24
C ASN A 62 -3.33 4.09 9.83
N THR A 63 -3.28 5.33 10.31
CA THR A 63 -2.14 5.91 11.01
C THR A 63 -2.62 6.57 12.30
N GLU A 64 -1.72 6.92 13.22
CA GLU A 64 -2.16 7.54 14.47
C GLU A 64 -2.63 8.97 14.21
N GLY A 65 -3.92 9.23 14.47
CA GLY A 65 -4.61 10.51 14.26
C GLY A 65 -4.99 10.80 12.80
N SER A 66 -4.87 9.83 11.89
CA SER A 66 -5.15 10.01 10.47
C SER A 66 -5.19 8.65 9.74
N TYR A 67 -5.38 8.69 8.43
CA TYR A 67 -5.11 7.57 7.51
C TYR A 67 -4.36 8.06 6.28
N ASP A 68 -3.79 7.13 5.52
CA ASP A 68 -3.22 7.37 4.21
C ASP A 68 -3.72 6.33 3.20
N CYS A 69 -4.11 6.79 2.02
CA CYS A 69 -4.29 5.92 0.88
C CYS A 69 -2.95 5.71 0.18
N VAL A 70 -2.66 4.47 -0.21
CA VAL A 70 -1.45 4.09 -0.93
C VAL A 70 -1.82 3.29 -2.17
N CYS A 71 -1.06 3.45 -3.26
CA CYS A 71 -1.22 2.56 -4.41
C CYS A 71 -0.85 1.12 -4.03
N ASN A 72 -1.52 0.17 -4.66
CA ASN A 72 -1.22 -1.25 -4.47
C ASN A 72 0.19 -1.57 -5.01
N PRO A 73 0.82 -2.67 -4.56
CA PRO A 73 2.08 -3.13 -5.14
C PRO A 73 1.98 -3.24 -6.67
N GLY A 74 3.00 -2.74 -7.39
CA GLY A 74 3.00 -2.64 -8.85
C GLY A 74 2.32 -1.38 -9.41
N TYR A 75 1.83 -0.48 -8.54
CA TYR A 75 1.24 0.79 -8.94
C TYR A 75 1.91 1.98 -8.25
N GLU A 76 1.98 3.11 -8.94
CA GLU A 76 2.54 4.37 -8.43
C GLU A 76 1.66 5.57 -8.81
N LEU A 77 1.68 6.63 -7.99
CA LEU A 77 1.00 7.87 -8.35
C LEU A 77 1.76 8.58 -9.47
N VAL A 78 1.04 9.07 -10.49
CA VAL A 78 1.63 9.86 -11.58
C VAL A 78 2.37 11.11 -11.07
N SER A 79 1.92 11.67 -9.95
CA SER A 79 2.58 12.80 -9.30
C SER A 79 3.93 12.46 -8.65
N GLY A 80 4.26 11.17 -8.53
CA GLY A 80 5.43 10.67 -7.78
C GLY A 80 5.25 10.70 -6.25
N ALA A 81 4.09 11.14 -5.75
CA ALA A 81 3.78 11.05 -4.33
C ALA A 81 3.61 9.58 -3.90
N LYS A 82 3.77 9.30 -2.60
CA LYS A 82 3.62 7.94 -2.04
C LYS A 82 2.26 7.70 -1.39
N THR A 83 1.63 8.76 -0.92
CA THR A 83 0.35 8.71 -0.22
C THR A 83 -0.58 9.79 -0.76
N PHE A 84 -1.88 9.59 -0.57
CA PHE A 84 -2.94 10.52 -0.92
C PHE A 84 -4.10 10.35 0.07
N LYS A 85 -5.10 11.25 0.09
CA LYS A 85 -6.17 11.22 1.11
C LYS A 85 -7.51 10.70 0.62
N ASN A 86 -7.84 10.80 -0.66
CA ASN A 86 -9.18 10.44 -1.14
C ASN A 86 -9.15 10.00 -2.60
N GLU A 87 -10.26 9.42 -3.05
CA GLU A 87 -10.41 8.94 -4.43
C GLU A 87 -10.19 10.02 -5.51
N SER A 88 -10.43 11.31 -5.21
CA SER A 88 -10.18 12.40 -6.18
C SER A 88 -8.70 12.70 -6.40
N GLU A 89 -7.85 12.33 -5.43
CA GLU A 89 -6.39 12.43 -5.53
C GLU A 89 -5.76 11.14 -6.09
N ASN A 90 -6.54 10.08 -6.28
CA ASN A 90 -6.04 8.81 -6.78
C ASN A 90 -5.61 8.95 -8.25
N THR A 91 -4.30 8.77 -8.48
CA THR A 91 -3.69 8.70 -9.80
C THR A 91 -2.81 7.47 -9.93
N CYS A 92 -3.16 6.38 -9.22
CA CYS A 92 -2.41 5.13 -9.24
C CYS A 92 -2.42 4.53 -10.65
N GLN A 93 -1.25 4.42 -11.24
CA GLN A 93 -1.03 3.77 -12.53
C GLN A 93 -0.06 2.62 -12.38
N ASP A 94 -0.29 1.60 -13.21
CA ASP A 94 0.58 0.44 -13.31
C ASP A 94 2.00 0.89 -13.64
N VAL A 95 2.96 0.33 -12.92
CA VAL A 95 4.37 0.54 -13.18
C VAL A 95 4.76 -0.40 -14.32
N ASP A 96 5.29 0.14 -15.42
CA ASP A 96 5.87 -0.71 -16.46
C ASP A 96 7.31 -1.07 -16.07
N GLU A 97 7.48 -2.13 -15.28
CA GLU A 97 8.82 -2.53 -14.84
C GLU A 97 9.71 -2.94 -16.02
N CYS A 98 9.12 -3.48 -17.10
CA CYS A 98 9.85 -3.85 -18.31
C CYS A 98 10.48 -2.64 -19.01
N GLN A 99 9.78 -1.50 -19.04
CA GLN A 99 10.35 -0.24 -19.53
C GLN A 99 11.40 0.34 -18.59
N GLN A 100 11.14 0.31 -17.27
CA GLN A 100 12.08 0.85 -16.29
C GLN A 100 13.40 0.08 -16.26
N ASN A 101 13.35 -1.24 -16.40
CA ASN A 101 14.53 -2.09 -16.43
C ASN A 101 14.40 -3.20 -17.49
N PRO A 102 14.90 -2.94 -18.71
CA PRO A 102 14.90 -3.93 -19.79
C PRO A 102 15.68 -5.22 -19.51
N ARG A 103 16.48 -5.27 -18.43
CA ARG A 103 17.29 -6.43 -18.02
C ARG A 103 16.70 -7.18 -16.81
N LEU A 104 15.42 -6.98 -16.49
CA LEU A 104 14.74 -7.67 -15.38
C LEU A 104 14.73 -9.20 -15.55
N CYS A 105 14.52 -9.67 -16.79
CA CYS A 105 14.53 -11.08 -17.12
C CYS A 105 15.94 -11.51 -17.55
N LYS A 106 16.47 -12.55 -16.90
CA LYS A 106 17.80 -13.10 -17.19
C LYS A 106 17.67 -14.25 -18.20
N SER A 107 18.71 -14.41 -19.02
CA SER A 107 18.97 -15.57 -19.90
C SER A 107 17.75 -16.15 -20.60
N TYR A 108 17.52 -15.81 -21.87
CA TYR A 108 16.42 -16.38 -22.68
C TYR A 108 15.00 -16.13 -22.13
N GLY A 109 14.83 -15.09 -21.31
CA GLY A 109 13.54 -14.62 -20.81
C GLY A 109 13.16 -13.27 -21.42
N THR A 110 11.90 -13.10 -21.79
CA THR A 110 11.28 -11.85 -22.24
C THR A 110 10.43 -11.28 -21.12
N CYS A 111 10.56 -9.98 -20.85
CA CYS A 111 9.72 -9.29 -19.86
C CYS A 111 8.33 -9.03 -20.46
N VAL A 112 7.28 -9.32 -19.69
CA VAL A 112 5.90 -8.94 -20.02
C VAL A 112 5.32 -8.13 -18.87
N ASN A 113 4.53 -7.10 -19.19
CA ASN A 113 4.00 -6.15 -18.20
C ASN A 113 2.46 -6.22 -18.11
N PRO A 114 1.87 -7.26 -17.49
CA PRO A 114 0.46 -7.26 -17.11
C PRO A 114 0.19 -6.28 -15.96
N LEU A 115 -1.04 -5.77 -15.85
CA LEU A 115 -1.42 -4.85 -14.77
C LEU A 115 -1.13 -5.46 -13.37
N GLY A 116 -0.35 -4.74 -12.57
CA GLY A 116 0.01 -5.02 -11.18
C GLY A 116 1.18 -5.99 -10.98
N SER A 117 1.87 -6.43 -12.04
CA SER A 117 2.99 -7.38 -11.94
C SER A 117 3.86 -7.43 -13.20
N PHE A 118 5.05 -8.01 -13.07
CA PHE A 118 5.98 -8.25 -14.18
C PHE A 118 6.50 -9.70 -14.19
N PRO A 119 5.73 -10.67 -14.70
CA PRO A 119 6.28 -11.98 -14.93
C PRO A 119 7.30 -11.94 -16.07
N CYS A 120 8.38 -12.68 -15.92
CA CYS A 120 9.19 -13.07 -17.07
C CYS A 120 8.47 -14.18 -17.82
N GLN A 121 8.70 -14.28 -19.13
CA GLN A 121 8.28 -15.43 -19.94
C GLN A 121 9.50 -16.01 -20.65
N CYS A 122 9.77 -17.30 -20.45
CA CYS A 122 10.86 -17.98 -21.15
C CYS A 122 10.55 -18.10 -22.65
N LEU A 123 11.58 -17.93 -23.47
CA LEU A 123 11.48 -18.22 -24.91
C LEU A 123 11.13 -19.70 -25.14
N PRO A 124 10.51 -20.05 -26.29
CA PRO A 124 10.25 -21.45 -26.62
C PRO A 124 11.52 -22.31 -26.52
N GLY A 125 11.43 -23.48 -25.86
CA GLY A 125 12.59 -24.35 -25.55
C GLY A 125 13.22 -24.12 -24.17
N PHE A 126 12.85 -23.05 -23.46
CA PHE A 126 13.42 -22.72 -22.16
C PHE A 126 12.38 -22.80 -21.03
N LYS A 127 12.82 -23.14 -19.81
CA LYS A 127 11.97 -23.16 -18.59
C LYS A 127 12.65 -22.43 -17.45
N PHE A 128 11.84 -21.95 -16.51
CA PHE A 128 12.35 -21.35 -15.29
C PHE A 128 13.18 -22.34 -14.49
N LYS A 129 14.30 -21.87 -13.96
CA LYS A 129 15.03 -22.61 -12.93
C LYS A 129 14.14 -22.69 -11.69
N PRO A 130 13.98 -23.86 -11.05
CA PRO A 130 13.13 -24.00 -9.85
C PRO A 130 13.50 -23.04 -8.71
N GLU A 131 14.76 -22.61 -8.68
CA GLU A 131 15.35 -21.74 -7.67
C GLU A 131 15.20 -20.23 -7.97
N ASP A 132 14.96 -19.85 -9.23
CA ASP A 132 14.86 -18.44 -9.65
C ASP A 132 13.85 -18.29 -10.81
N PRO A 133 12.63 -17.79 -10.54
CA PRO A 133 11.60 -17.58 -11.56
C PRO A 133 11.91 -16.41 -12.51
N LYS A 134 13.09 -15.79 -12.43
CA LYS A 134 13.58 -14.79 -13.39
C LYS A 134 14.67 -15.33 -14.32
N LEU A 135 15.09 -16.59 -14.12
CA LEU A 135 16.15 -17.22 -14.88
C LEU A 135 15.57 -18.35 -15.74
N CYS A 136 15.66 -18.21 -17.06
CA CYS A 136 15.32 -19.29 -17.97
C CYS A 136 16.56 -20.11 -18.32
N THR A 137 16.43 -21.42 -18.22
CA THR A 137 17.45 -22.39 -18.60
C THR A 137 16.91 -23.24 -19.74
N ASP A 138 17.81 -23.63 -20.64
CA ASP A 138 17.51 -24.53 -21.73
C ASP A 138 16.92 -25.83 -21.17
N VAL A 139 15.80 -26.26 -21.75
CA VAL A 139 15.24 -27.57 -21.44
C VAL A 139 15.93 -28.53 -22.37
N ASN A 140 16.84 -29.35 -21.86
CA ASN A 140 17.42 -30.39 -22.69
C ASN A 140 16.34 -31.45 -23.01
N GLU A 141 15.67 -31.31 -24.17
CA GLU A 141 14.57 -32.20 -24.57
C GLU A 141 15.07 -33.63 -24.83
N CYS A 142 16.35 -33.79 -25.19
CA CYS A 142 17.06 -35.07 -25.30
C CYS A 142 17.09 -35.84 -23.95
N THR A 143 17.20 -35.15 -22.81
CA THR A 143 17.16 -35.78 -21.47
C THR A 143 15.75 -35.88 -20.89
N SER A 144 14.82 -35.07 -21.40
CA SER A 144 13.43 -35.00 -20.91
C SER A 144 12.47 -35.94 -21.65
N GLY A 145 12.96 -36.70 -22.64
CA GLY A 145 12.17 -37.68 -23.40
C GLY A 145 11.16 -37.06 -24.37
N GLN A 146 11.26 -35.76 -24.66
CA GLN A 146 10.44 -35.08 -25.66
C GLN A 146 11.25 -34.99 -26.96
N ASN A 147 10.74 -35.61 -28.03
CA ASN A 147 11.37 -35.58 -29.36
C ASN A 147 10.49 -34.72 -30.29
N PRO A 148 11.06 -33.88 -31.17
CA PRO A 148 12.47 -33.85 -31.59
C PRO A 148 13.38 -33.02 -30.66
N CYS A 149 14.61 -33.48 -30.47
CA CYS A 149 15.65 -32.75 -29.74
C CYS A 149 16.19 -31.61 -30.60
N HIS A 150 16.08 -30.37 -30.11
CA HIS A 150 16.75 -29.21 -30.69
C HIS A 150 17.97 -28.84 -29.84
N SER A 151 19.03 -28.36 -30.49
CA SER A 151 20.33 -28.04 -29.91
C SER A 151 20.51 -26.56 -29.60
#